data_AF-A0A0E9XWE2-F1
#
_entry.id   AF-A0A0E9XWE2-F1
#
_cell.length_a   1.000
_cell.length_b   1.000
_cell.length_c   1.000
_cell.angle_alpha   90.00
_cell.angle_beta   90.00
_cell.angle_gamma   90.00
#
_symmetry.space_group_name_H-M   'P 1'
#
loop_
_entity.id
_entity.type
_entity.pdbx_description
1 polymer ?
#
loop_
_entity_poly.entity_id
_entity_poly.type
_entity_poly.pdbx_seq_one_letter_code
_entity_poly.pdbx_strand_id
1 'polypeptide(L)'
;MARCVLFPHYSIYKSADKRSRIYFKRGICIWNLLLLTLNMKSKELSLSVKQAIIRLKKNKEPIRDIAKTLGVAKSTIWYIFKKKERTGELRNTKRPGRPRKTTVVDDRKILSLVKKNPFTTVGQIKNTLQEVGVSVSKSTIKRRLHQSKYRGFTTRCKLLVSLKNRKIRVCQKKKNI
;
A
#
# COMPACT_ATOMS: atom_id res chain seq x y z
N MET A 1 37.17 -23.24 13.17
CA MET A 1 38.13 -22.12 13.36
C MET A 1 37.43 -20.82 13.03
N ALA A 2 36.95 -20.11 14.05
CA ALA A 2 36.27 -18.83 13.89
C ALA A 2 37.31 -17.76 13.51
N ARG A 3 37.20 -17.17 12.32
CA ARG A 3 37.93 -15.95 11.99
C ARG A 3 37.22 -14.80 12.71
N CYS A 4 37.70 -14.47 13.91
CA CYS A 4 37.38 -13.20 14.57
C CYS A 4 37.90 -12.06 13.68
N VAL A 5 37.04 -11.50 12.84
CA VAL A 5 37.34 -10.23 12.17
C VAL A 5 37.05 -9.14 13.21
N LEU A 6 38.11 -8.78 13.95
CA LEU A 6 38.08 -7.70 14.93
C LEU A 6 37.69 -6.40 14.21
N PHE A 7 36.44 -5.97 14.34
CA PHE A 7 36.12 -4.57 14.14
C PHE A 7 36.79 -3.80 15.30
N PRO A 8 37.69 -2.84 15.03
CA PRO A 8 38.34 -2.11 16.11
C PRO A 8 37.28 -1.37 16.92
N HIS A 9 37.14 -1.75 18.19
CA HIS A 9 36.22 -1.14 19.14
C HIS A 9 36.55 0.36 19.27
N TYR A 10 35.50 1.19 19.21
CA TYR A 10 35.53 2.67 19.13
C TYR A 10 36.36 3.39 20.22
N SER A 11 36.80 2.67 21.26
CA SER A 11 37.43 3.21 22.48
C SER A 11 38.86 3.75 22.28
N ILE A 12 39.58 3.33 21.24
CA ILE A 12 41.02 3.66 21.08
C ILE A 12 41.28 5.06 20.48
N TYR A 13 40.28 5.74 19.92
CA TYR A 13 40.50 6.89 19.01
C TYR A 13 40.01 8.25 19.53
N LYS A 14 40.03 8.48 20.85
CA LYS A 14 39.79 9.84 21.39
C LYS A 14 40.96 10.81 21.17
N SER A 15 42.14 10.32 20.76
CA SER A 15 43.38 11.13 20.62
C SER A 15 43.90 11.29 19.18
N ALA A 16 43.08 11.02 18.14
CA ALA A 16 43.52 11.05 16.75
C ALA A 16 43.16 12.36 16.01
N ASP A 17 44.08 12.85 15.16
CA ASP A 17 44.00 14.08 14.36
C ASP A 17 42.76 14.14 13.44
N LYS A 18 42.15 15.34 13.26
CA LYS A 18 40.90 15.58 12.50
C LYS A 18 40.91 14.93 11.11
N ARG A 19 42.07 14.86 10.46
CA ARG A 19 42.21 14.31 9.10
C ARG A 19 41.94 12.80 9.06
N SER A 20 42.37 12.04 10.08
CA SER A 20 42.16 10.59 10.18
C SER A 20 40.69 10.21 10.40
N ARG A 21 39.92 11.04 11.13
CA ARG A 21 38.46 10.90 11.31
C ARG A 21 37.66 10.98 10.01
N ILE A 22 38.14 11.76 9.03
CA ILE A 22 37.45 11.96 7.74
C ILE A 22 37.60 10.74 6.85
N TYR A 23 38.78 10.12 6.79
CA TYR A 23 39.02 8.90 6.00
C TYR A 23 38.23 7.71 6.57
N PHE A 24 38.08 7.62 7.89
CA PHE A 24 37.30 6.55 8.53
C PHE A 24 35.77 6.74 8.36
N LYS A 25 35.27 7.98 8.47
CA LYS A 25 33.86 8.30 8.12
C LYS A 25 33.56 7.96 6.66
N ARG A 26 34.49 8.26 5.73
CA ARG A 26 34.37 7.87 4.32
C ARG A 26 34.35 6.34 4.15
N GLY A 27 35.19 5.60 4.87
CA GLY A 27 35.21 4.12 4.85
C GLY A 27 33.91 3.47 5.37
N ILE A 28 33.37 3.97 6.50
CA ILE A 28 32.08 3.52 7.05
C ILE A 28 30.92 3.86 6.10
N CYS A 29 30.94 5.04 5.48
CA CYS A 29 29.91 5.44 4.52
C CYS A 29 29.92 4.56 3.26
N ILE A 30 31.10 4.20 2.73
CA ILE A 30 31.22 3.28 1.59
C ILE A 30 30.73 1.88 1.97
N TRP A 31 31.09 1.38 3.15
CA TRP A 31 30.63 0.07 3.63
C TRP A 31 29.12 0.02 3.86
N ASN A 32 28.51 1.07 4.44
CA ASN A 32 27.05 1.17 4.59
C ASN A 32 26.33 1.30 3.24
N LEU A 33 26.91 2.01 2.26
CA LEU A 33 26.38 2.10 0.90
C LEU A 33 26.42 0.74 0.18
N LEU A 34 27.49 -0.03 0.38
CA LEU A 34 27.67 -1.38 -0.16
C LEU A 34 26.82 -2.43 0.56
N LEU A 35 26.50 -2.25 1.84
CA LEU A 35 25.56 -3.11 2.59
C LEU A 35 24.10 -2.87 2.16
N LEU A 36 23.74 -1.63 1.79
CA LEU A 36 22.39 -1.27 1.34
C LEU A 36 22.03 -1.87 -0.03
N THR A 37 23.02 -2.10 -0.91
CA THR A 37 22.79 -2.76 -2.22
C THR A 37 22.57 -4.27 -2.08
N LEU A 38 23.11 -4.89 -1.04
CA LEU A 38 23.00 -6.34 -0.79
C LEU A 38 21.67 -6.77 -0.16
N ASN A 39 20.84 -5.84 0.30
CA ASN A 39 19.58 -6.14 0.99
C ASN A 39 18.32 -5.67 0.22
N MET A 40 18.39 -5.62 -1.11
CA MET A 40 17.22 -5.37 -1.94
C MET A 40 16.35 -6.62 -2.02
N LYS A 41 15.08 -6.52 -1.62
CA LYS A 41 14.09 -7.59 -1.78
C LYS A 41 13.93 -7.93 -3.27
N SER A 42 14.22 -9.17 -3.63
CA SER A 42 14.09 -9.66 -5.00
C SER A 42 12.63 -9.58 -5.47
N LYS A 43 12.45 -9.29 -6.76
CA LYS A 43 11.14 -9.32 -7.43
C LYS A 43 10.49 -10.69 -7.25
N GLU A 44 9.18 -10.71 -7.08
CA GLU A 44 8.40 -11.96 -6.99
C GLU A 44 8.53 -12.78 -8.28
N LEU A 45 8.64 -14.10 -8.15
CA LEU A 45 8.69 -15.02 -9.30
C LEU A 45 7.39 -14.95 -10.12
N SER A 46 7.54 -14.97 -11.44
CA SER A 46 6.42 -15.02 -12.38
C SER A 46 5.68 -16.37 -12.30
N LEU A 47 4.42 -16.37 -12.71
CA LEU A 47 3.60 -17.60 -12.69
C LEU A 47 4.20 -18.69 -13.58
N SER A 48 4.72 -18.31 -14.75
CA SER A 48 5.32 -19.23 -15.73
C SER A 48 6.50 -19.99 -15.11
N VAL A 49 7.41 -19.28 -14.43
CA VAL A 49 8.57 -19.92 -13.77
C VAL A 49 8.11 -20.87 -12.67
N LYS A 50 7.08 -20.50 -11.89
CA LYS A 50 6.51 -21.39 -10.86
C LYS A 50 5.88 -22.65 -11.45
N GLN A 51 5.21 -22.53 -12.60
CA GLN A 51 4.67 -23.67 -13.31
C GLN A 51 5.78 -24.57 -13.85
N ALA A 52 6.86 -24.00 -14.39
CA ALA A 52 8.04 -24.75 -14.83
C ALA A 52 8.66 -25.56 -13.67
N ILE A 53 8.82 -24.96 -12.49
CA ILE A 53 9.30 -25.66 -11.27
C ILE A 53 8.44 -26.90 -10.97
N ILE A 54 7.12 -26.78 -11.04
CA ILE A 54 6.20 -27.89 -10.79
C ILE A 54 6.27 -28.96 -11.89
N ARG A 55 6.43 -28.55 -13.16
CA ARG A 55 6.59 -29.48 -14.29
C ARG A 55 7.87 -30.31 -14.13
N LEU A 56 9.01 -29.67 -13.87
CA LEU A 56 10.29 -30.36 -13.67
C LEU A 56 10.24 -31.28 -12.44
N LYS A 57 9.54 -30.87 -11.38
CA LYS A 57 9.33 -31.73 -10.21
C LYS A 57 8.48 -32.97 -10.53
N LYS A 58 7.46 -32.84 -11.39
CA LYS A 58 6.66 -33.98 -11.87
C LYS A 58 7.50 -34.95 -12.71
N ASN A 59 8.46 -34.44 -13.46
CA ASN A 59 9.44 -35.24 -14.21
C ASN A 59 10.52 -35.89 -13.31
N LYS A 60 10.35 -35.83 -11.98
CA LYS A 60 11.25 -36.41 -10.96
C LYS A 60 12.68 -35.86 -10.97
N GLU A 61 12.91 -34.68 -11.52
CA GLU A 61 14.22 -34.04 -11.45
C GLU A 61 14.58 -33.65 -10.01
N PRO A 62 15.87 -33.77 -9.61
CA PRO A 62 16.30 -33.36 -8.30
C PRO A 62 16.30 -31.83 -8.17
N ILE A 63 15.99 -31.33 -6.98
CA ILE A 63 15.81 -29.88 -6.71
C ILE A 63 17.06 -29.05 -7.09
N ARG A 64 18.24 -29.64 -6.93
CA ARG A 64 19.52 -29.02 -7.31
C ARG A 64 19.59 -28.68 -8.79
N ASP A 65 19.05 -29.52 -9.65
CA ASP A 65 19.15 -29.36 -11.09
C ASP A 65 18.06 -28.41 -11.57
N ILE A 66 16.85 -28.49 -11.01
CA ILE A 66 15.79 -27.49 -11.20
C ILE A 66 16.28 -26.08 -10.87
N ALA A 67 17.00 -25.92 -9.74
CA ALA A 67 17.56 -24.65 -9.30
C ALA A 67 18.58 -24.10 -10.31
N LYS A 68 19.45 -24.96 -10.85
CA LYS A 68 20.44 -24.58 -11.87
C LYS A 68 19.77 -24.18 -13.17
N THR A 69 18.87 -25.02 -13.68
CA THR A 69 18.17 -24.80 -14.96
C THR A 69 17.37 -23.49 -14.97
N LEU A 70 16.71 -23.16 -13.87
CA LEU A 70 15.86 -21.97 -13.77
C LEU A 70 16.54 -20.76 -13.13
N GLY A 71 17.76 -20.90 -12.61
CA GLY A 71 18.47 -19.83 -11.90
C GLY A 71 17.77 -19.38 -10.61
N VAL A 72 17.00 -20.26 -9.95
CA VAL A 72 16.22 -19.94 -8.76
C VAL A 72 16.86 -20.57 -7.52
N ALA A 73 16.90 -19.83 -6.42
CA ALA A 73 17.42 -20.36 -5.15
C ALA A 73 16.63 -21.60 -4.66
N LYS A 74 17.37 -22.60 -4.17
CA LYS A 74 16.80 -23.86 -3.64
C LYS A 74 15.73 -23.62 -2.56
N SER A 75 15.95 -22.64 -1.67
CA SER A 75 14.99 -22.24 -0.63
C SER A 75 13.65 -21.78 -1.21
N THR A 76 13.69 -21.09 -2.34
CA THR A 76 12.48 -20.58 -3.02
C THR A 76 11.71 -21.72 -3.67
N ILE A 77 12.40 -22.70 -4.25
CA ILE A 77 11.77 -23.91 -4.80
C ILE A 77 11.06 -24.70 -3.69
N TRP A 78 11.73 -24.91 -2.55
CA TRP A 78 11.14 -25.54 -1.37
C TRP A 78 9.90 -24.79 -0.87
N TYR A 79 9.98 -23.45 -0.80
CA TYR A 79 8.84 -22.62 -0.43
C TYR A 79 7.65 -22.80 -1.38
N ILE A 80 7.91 -22.89 -2.69
CA ILE A 80 6.85 -23.10 -3.69
C ILE A 80 6.19 -24.46 -3.52
N PHE A 81 6.95 -25.52 -3.26
CA PHE A 81 6.37 -26.85 -3.00
C PHE A 81 5.50 -26.85 -1.74
N LYS A 82 6.03 -26.38 -0.60
CA LYS A 82 5.25 -26.28 0.64
C LYS A 82 4.00 -25.41 0.47
N LYS A 83 4.11 -24.31 -0.30
CA LYS A 83 2.96 -23.46 -0.61
C LYS A 83 1.91 -24.21 -1.43
N LYS A 84 2.33 -24.98 -2.45
CA LYS A 84 1.45 -25.75 -3.32
C LYS A 84 0.75 -26.87 -2.55
N GLU A 85 1.43 -27.54 -1.64
CA GLU A 85 0.84 -28.55 -0.74
C GLU A 85 -0.20 -27.93 0.20
N ARG A 86 0.13 -26.78 0.82
CA ARG A 86 -0.76 -26.13 1.80
C ARG A 86 -1.99 -25.46 1.19
N THR A 87 -1.83 -24.77 0.07
CA THR A 87 -2.87 -23.87 -0.49
C THR A 87 -3.40 -24.36 -1.84
N GLY A 88 -2.72 -25.29 -2.53
CA GLY A 88 -3.10 -25.72 -3.87
C GLY A 88 -2.81 -24.68 -4.97
N GLU A 89 -2.48 -23.44 -4.62
CA GLU A 89 -2.26 -22.35 -5.58
C GLU A 89 -0.79 -21.97 -5.75
N LEU A 90 -0.39 -21.69 -7.00
CA LEU A 90 0.94 -21.16 -7.35
C LEU A 90 0.97 -19.64 -7.48
N ARG A 91 -0.20 -19.01 -7.61
CA ARG A 91 -0.33 -17.56 -7.78
C ARG A 91 0.18 -16.82 -6.55
N ASN A 92 0.64 -15.59 -6.74
CA ASN A 92 1.01 -14.72 -5.63
C ASN A 92 -0.27 -14.29 -4.91
N THR A 93 -0.30 -14.52 -3.60
CA THR A 93 -1.42 -14.10 -2.79
C THR A 93 -1.35 -12.58 -2.67
N LYS A 94 -2.49 -11.90 -2.83
CA LYS A 94 -2.55 -10.45 -2.59
C LYS A 94 -2.12 -10.19 -1.15
N ARG A 95 -1.27 -9.18 -0.97
CA ARG A 95 -0.88 -8.76 0.38
C ARG A 95 -2.12 -8.22 1.08
N PRO A 96 -2.39 -8.60 2.35
CA PRO A 96 -3.62 -8.21 3.05
C PRO A 96 -3.73 -6.69 3.26
N GLY A 97 -2.60 -5.97 3.19
CA GLY A 97 -2.55 -4.53 3.42
C GLY A 97 -2.70 -4.20 4.91
N ARG A 98 -2.86 -2.91 5.21
CA ARG A 98 -3.05 -2.44 6.58
C ARG A 98 -4.49 -2.73 7.02
N PRO A 99 -4.72 -3.33 8.21
CA PRO A 99 -6.07 -3.55 8.70
C PRO A 99 -6.80 -2.21 8.89
N ARG A 100 -8.12 -2.25 8.68
CA ARG A 100 -8.98 -1.06 8.81
C ARG A 100 -9.23 -0.78 10.29
N LYS A 101 -9.34 0.52 10.63
CA LYS A 101 -9.77 0.95 11.97
C LYS A 101 -11.28 0.81 12.19
N THR A 102 -12.05 0.85 11.10
CA THR A 102 -13.51 0.73 11.09
C THR A 102 -13.93 -0.72 10.84
N THR A 103 -14.89 -1.22 11.62
CA THR A 103 -15.57 -2.50 11.40
C THR A 103 -16.75 -2.36 10.44
N VAL A 104 -17.37 -3.48 10.06
CA VAL A 104 -18.61 -3.49 9.25
C VAL A 104 -19.78 -2.86 10.00
N VAL A 105 -19.81 -2.99 11.33
CA VAL A 105 -20.85 -2.40 12.18
C VAL A 105 -20.71 -0.87 12.20
N ASP A 106 -19.49 -0.37 12.32
CA ASP A 106 -19.21 1.08 12.28
C ASP A 106 -19.63 1.69 10.94
N ASP A 107 -19.29 1.01 9.83
CA ASP A 107 -19.69 1.44 8.49
C ASP A 107 -21.23 1.52 8.37
N ARG A 108 -21.96 0.52 8.88
CA ARG A 108 -23.43 0.54 8.90
C ARG A 108 -23.97 1.70 9.73
N LYS A 109 -23.35 2.01 10.88
CA LYS A 109 -23.74 3.14 11.72
C LYS A 109 -23.53 4.47 10.99
N ILE A 110 -22.38 4.65 10.32
CA ILE A 110 -22.10 5.83 9.48
C ILE A 110 -23.19 6.00 8.41
N LEU A 111 -23.53 4.93 7.69
CA LEU A 111 -24.53 4.98 6.63
C LEU A 111 -25.94 5.21 7.17
N SER A 112 -26.27 4.64 8.32
CA SER A 112 -27.57 4.86 8.99
C SER A 112 -27.76 6.34 9.37
N LEU A 113 -26.73 7.00 9.90
CA LEU A 113 -26.78 8.42 10.24
C LEU A 113 -27.06 9.30 9.01
N VAL A 114 -26.35 9.03 7.91
CA VAL A 114 -26.55 9.77 6.65
C VAL A 114 -27.91 9.46 6.01
N LYS A 115 -28.38 8.22 6.11
CA LYS A 115 -29.69 7.82 5.58
C LYS A 115 -30.84 8.47 6.38
N LYS A 116 -30.70 8.58 7.69
CA LYS A 116 -31.67 9.28 8.55
C LYS A 116 -31.72 10.77 8.21
N ASN A 117 -30.55 11.41 8.17
CA ASN A 117 -30.42 12.84 7.93
C ASN A 117 -29.29 13.10 6.90
N PRO A 118 -29.62 13.34 5.62
CA PRO A 118 -28.62 13.53 4.56
C PRO A 118 -27.68 14.72 4.76
N PHE A 119 -28.12 15.73 5.53
CA PHE A 119 -27.34 16.93 5.86
C PHE A 119 -26.42 16.74 7.07
N THR A 120 -26.30 15.52 7.61
CA THR A 120 -25.38 15.24 8.72
C THR A 120 -23.94 15.52 8.31
N THR A 121 -23.28 16.33 9.12
CA THR A 121 -21.89 16.69 8.87
C THR A 121 -20.97 15.55 9.31
N VAL A 122 -19.81 15.45 8.65
CA VAL A 122 -18.76 14.48 9.02
C VAL A 122 -18.29 14.67 10.47
N GLY A 123 -18.38 15.90 11.01
CA GLY A 123 -18.08 16.20 12.41
C GLY A 123 -19.06 15.53 13.37
N GLN A 124 -20.37 15.65 13.11
CA GLN A 124 -21.41 14.98 13.91
C GLN A 124 -21.23 13.46 13.87
N ILE A 125 -20.99 12.89 12.69
CA ILE A 125 -20.74 11.44 12.55
C ILE A 125 -19.51 11.04 13.38
N LYS A 126 -18.43 11.82 13.36
CA LYS A 126 -17.25 11.55 14.18
C LYS A 126 -17.58 11.52 15.67
N ASN A 127 -18.35 12.49 16.17
CA ASN A 127 -18.72 12.57 17.58
C ASN A 127 -19.54 11.34 18.01
N THR A 128 -20.55 10.96 17.21
CA THR A 128 -21.36 9.76 17.48
C THR A 128 -20.59 8.44 17.43
N LEU A 129 -19.48 8.37 16.67
CA LEU A 129 -18.59 7.20 16.66
C LEU A 129 -17.66 7.21 17.87
N GLN A 130 -17.23 8.40 18.30
CA GLN A 130 -16.40 8.57 19.48
C GLN A 130 -17.15 8.19 20.77
N GLU A 131 -18.44 8.48 20.85
CA GLU A 131 -19.33 8.01 21.93
C GLU A 131 -19.39 6.47 22.04
N VAL A 132 -19.23 5.76 20.92
CA VAL A 132 -19.16 4.28 20.88
C VAL A 132 -17.74 3.77 21.15
N GLY A 133 -16.78 4.66 21.39
CA GLY A 133 -15.37 4.31 21.60
C GLY A 133 -14.54 4.19 20.31
N VAL A 134 -15.11 4.50 19.14
CA VAL A 134 -14.42 4.40 17.85
C VAL A 134 -13.83 5.75 17.45
N SER A 135 -12.57 5.97 17.82
CA SER A 135 -11.85 7.19 17.43
C SER A 135 -11.39 7.13 15.96
N VAL A 136 -12.03 7.89 15.06
CA VAL A 136 -11.68 7.93 13.63
C VAL A 136 -11.44 9.36 13.13
N SER A 137 -10.59 9.48 12.10
CA SER A 137 -10.37 10.76 11.42
C SER A 137 -11.54 11.12 10.50
N LYS A 138 -11.77 12.42 10.28
CA LYS A 138 -12.75 12.91 9.30
C LYS A 138 -12.49 12.34 7.89
N SER A 139 -11.22 12.20 7.50
CA SER A 139 -10.81 11.61 6.22
C SER A 139 -11.21 10.14 6.08
N THR A 140 -11.16 9.37 7.18
CA THR A 140 -11.58 7.97 7.19
C THR A 140 -13.08 7.86 6.96
N ILE A 141 -13.89 8.70 7.62
CA ILE A 141 -15.35 8.74 7.43
C ILE A 141 -15.70 9.10 5.98
N LYS A 142 -15.09 10.16 5.42
CA LYS A 142 -15.28 10.54 4.01
C LYS A 142 -14.98 9.37 3.07
N ARG A 143 -13.87 8.66 3.28
CA ARG A 143 -13.51 7.48 2.47
C ARG A 143 -14.59 6.40 2.54
N ARG A 144 -15.25 6.19 3.69
CA ARG A 144 -16.38 5.24 3.80
C ARG A 144 -17.60 5.69 3.03
N LEU A 145 -17.99 6.95 3.19
CA LEU A 145 -19.11 7.52 2.44
C LEU A 145 -18.89 7.40 0.92
N HIS A 146 -17.68 7.74 0.45
CA HIS A 146 -17.33 7.64 -0.96
C HIS A 146 -17.35 6.19 -1.48
N GLN A 147 -16.87 5.24 -0.67
CA GLN A 147 -16.92 3.81 -1.00
C GLN A 147 -18.36 3.31 -1.15
N SER A 148 -19.28 3.85 -0.36
CA SER A 148 -20.73 3.59 -0.43
C SER A 148 -21.47 4.53 -1.39
N LYS A 149 -20.77 5.25 -2.26
CA LYS A 149 -21.33 6.18 -3.27
C LYS A 149 -22.06 7.41 -2.72
N TYR A 150 -21.94 7.71 -1.42
CA TYR A 150 -22.38 8.99 -0.85
C TYR A 150 -21.32 10.06 -1.12
N ARG A 151 -21.69 11.04 -1.94
CA ARG A 151 -20.84 12.19 -2.29
C ARG A 151 -21.61 13.47 -2.04
N GLY A 152 -20.93 14.50 -1.55
CA GLY A 152 -21.47 15.85 -1.57
C GLY A 152 -21.41 16.37 -3.01
N PHE A 153 -22.55 16.81 -3.54
CA PHE A 153 -22.60 17.52 -4.81
C PHE A 153 -22.89 18.99 -4.54
N THR A 154 -22.07 19.87 -5.09
CA THR A 154 -22.40 21.28 -5.21
C THR A 154 -23.12 21.45 -6.54
N THR A 155 -24.36 21.94 -6.52
CA THR A 155 -25.06 22.30 -7.75
C THR A 155 -24.25 23.39 -8.45
N ARG A 156 -24.01 23.25 -9.75
CA ARG A 156 -23.40 24.34 -10.51
C ARG A 156 -24.35 25.52 -10.48
N CYS A 157 -23.93 26.62 -9.87
CA CYS A 157 -24.68 27.87 -9.95
C CYS A 157 -24.82 28.20 -11.44
N LYS A 158 -26.07 28.31 -11.91
CA LYS A 158 -26.33 28.80 -13.25
C LYS A 158 -25.76 30.22 -13.31
N LEU A 159 -24.90 30.51 -14.29
CA LEU A 159 -24.39 31.86 -14.50
C LEU A 159 -25.59 32.82 -14.54
N LEU A 160 -25.52 33.90 -13.76
CA LEU A 160 -26.59 34.89 -13.69
C LEU A 160 -26.70 35.55 -15.06
N VAL A 161 -27.76 35.20 -15.80
CA VAL A 161 -28.08 35.84 -17.08
C VAL A 161 -28.62 37.24 -16.79
N SER A 162 -28.05 38.25 -17.46
CA SER A 162 -28.52 39.64 -17.35
C SER A 162 -30.04 39.73 -17.59
N LEU A 163 -30.69 40.70 -16.95
CA LEU A 163 -32.15 40.89 -17.08
C LEU A 163 -32.57 41.11 -18.54
N LYS A 164 -31.74 41.81 -19.34
CA LYS A 164 -31.93 42.01 -20.79
C LYS A 164 -31.99 40.67 -21.53
N ASN A 165 -31.01 39.80 -21.31
CA ASN A 165 -30.92 38.51 -22.00
C ASN A 165 -32.01 37.53 -21.54
N ARG A 166 -32.49 37.62 -20.29
CA ARG A 166 -33.67 36.89 -19.81
C ARG A 166 -34.94 37.28 -20.55
N LYS A 167 -35.20 38.60 -20.70
CA LYS A 167 -36.37 39.11 -21.43
C LYS A 167 -36.36 38.68 -22.90
N ILE A 168 -35.21 38.80 -23.57
CA ILE A 168 -35.06 38.39 -24.99
C ILE A 168 -35.38 36.90 -25.15
N ARG A 169 -34.84 36.02 -24.30
CA ARG A 169 -35.09 34.58 -24.37
C ARG A 169 -36.55 34.20 -24.15
N VAL A 170 -37.23 34.84 -23.19
CA VAL A 170 -38.67 34.61 -22.95
C VAL A 170 -39.51 35.10 -24.14
N CYS A 171 -39.17 36.26 -24.70
CA CYS A 171 -39.89 36.86 -25.81
C CYS A 171 -39.73 36.03 -27.11
N GLN A 172 -38.53 35.51 -27.39
CA GLN A 172 -38.29 34.60 -28.53
C GLN A 172 -39.06 33.27 -28.38
N LYS A 173 -39.13 32.70 -27.18
CA LYS A 173 -39.86 31.44 -26.96
C LYS A 173 -41.36 31.59 -27.18
N LYS A 174 -41.94 32.74 -26.84
CA LYS A 174 -43.36 33.07 -27.10
C LYS A 174 -43.69 33.30 -28.57
N LYS A 175 -42.70 33.59 -29.43
CA LYS A 175 -42.90 33.80 -30.87
C LYS A 175 -42.89 32.49 -31.67
N ASN A 176 -42.41 31.40 -31.09
CA ASN A 176 -42.26 30.10 -31.74
C ASN A 176 -43.29 29.05 -31.23
N ILE A 177 -44.34 29.52 -30.55
CA ILE A 177 -45.54 28.77 -30.17
C ILE A 177 -46.68 29.39 -30.97
#